data_AF-A0A9E3FA63-F1
#
_entry.id   AF-A0A9E3FA63-F1
#
_cell.length_a   1.000
_cell.length_b   1.000
_cell.length_c   1.000
_cell.angle_alpha   90.00
_cell.angle_beta   90.00
_cell.angle_gamma   90.00
#
_symmetry.space_group_name_H-M   'P 1'
#
loop_
_entity.id
_entity.type
_entity.pdbx_description
1 polymer ?
#
loop_
_entity_poly.entity_id
_entity_poly.type
_entity_poly.pdbx_seq_one_letter_code
_entity_poly.pdbx_strand_id
1 'polypeptide(L)' 'MKRRAQRLQEAREHQAKVRTQWQPRWDRFVAQLQEGDEFWAYSSPAEDWQHLHGEEGYAILRDGEVIAKWVTLEN' A
#
# COMPACT_ATOMS: atom_id res chain seq x y z
N MET A 1 -28.99 -26.29 -6.92
CA MET A 1 -27.63 -26.02 -7.45
C MET A 1 -27.47 -24.52 -7.79
N LYS A 2 -27.13 -23.64 -6.82
CA LYS A 2 -26.90 -22.19 -7.07
C LYS A 2 -25.61 -21.64 -6.43
N ARG A 3 -24.64 -22.50 -6.11
CA ARG A 3 -23.47 -22.14 -5.27
C ARG A 3 -22.29 -21.46 -5.99
N ARG A 4 -22.29 -21.36 -7.34
CA ARG A 4 -21.18 -20.78 -8.12
C ARG A 4 -21.38 -19.30 -8.45
N ALA A 5 -22.61 -18.90 -8.80
CA ALA A 5 -22.93 -17.51 -9.11
C ALA A 5 -22.83 -16.60 -7.85
N GLN A 6 -23.31 -17.11 -6.71
CA GLN A 6 -23.27 -16.40 -5.44
C GLN A 6 -21.83 -16.13 -4.97
N ARG A 7 -20.93 -17.12 -5.06
CA ARG A 7 -19.51 -16.95 -4.71
C ARG A 7 -18.76 -15.95 -5.61
N LEU A 8 -19.12 -15.88 -6.89
CA LEU A 8 -18.51 -14.93 -7.83
C LEU A 8 -18.97 -13.49 -7.55
N GLN A 9 -20.21 -13.32 -7.09
CA GLN A 9 -20.75 -12.03 -6.73
C GLN A 9 -20.15 -11.53 -5.40
N GLU A 10 -20.08 -12.40 -4.39
CA GLU A 10 -19.42 -12.13 -3.11
C GLU A 10 -17.93 -11.78 -3.29
N ALA A 11 -17.21 -12.47 -4.18
CA ALA A 11 -15.80 -12.18 -4.47
C ALA A 11 -15.60 -10.82 -5.16
N ARG A 12 -16.50 -10.44 -6.08
CA ARG A 12 -16.46 -9.12 -6.76
C ARG A 12 -16.79 -7.98 -5.81
N GLU A 13 -17.78 -8.18 -4.95
CA GLU A 13 -18.17 -7.21 -3.92
C GLU A 13 -17.06 -7.04 -2.89
N HIS A 14 -16.40 -8.13 -2.48
CA HIS A 14 -15.23 -8.10 -1.61
C HIS A 14 -14.04 -7.38 -2.27
N GLN A 15 -13.72 -7.69 -3.54
CA GLN A 15 -12.67 -6.99 -4.30
C GLN A 15 -12.97 -5.49 -4.43
N ALA A 16 -14.22 -5.12 -4.70
CA ALA A 16 -14.62 -3.72 -4.78
C ALA A 16 -14.46 -3.04 -3.42
N LYS A 17 -14.96 -3.63 -2.33
CA LYS A 17 -14.87 -3.08 -0.96
C LYS A 17 -13.43 -2.84 -0.51
N VAL A 18 -12.55 -3.81 -0.74
CA VAL A 18 -11.12 -3.70 -0.39
C VAL A 18 -10.48 -2.56 -1.17
N ARG A 19 -10.81 -2.40 -2.46
CA ARG A 19 -10.28 -1.28 -3.26
C ARG A 19 -10.75 0.07 -2.73
N THR A 20 -12.02 0.18 -2.33
CA THR A 20 -12.61 1.45 -1.86
C THR A 20 -12.05 1.91 -0.52
N GLN A 21 -11.67 1.00 0.39
CA GLN A 21 -11.22 1.41 1.73
C GLN A 21 -9.82 2.08 1.74
N TRP A 22 -8.95 1.72 0.80
CA TRP A 22 -7.57 2.22 0.74
C TRP A 22 -7.37 3.38 -0.24
N GLN A 23 -8.28 3.52 -1.22
CA GLN A 23 -8.23 4.56 -2.26
C GLN A 23 -8.01 5.98 -1.73
N PRO A 24 -8.77 6.48 -0.74
CA PRO A 24 -8.64 7.88 -0.32
C PRO A 24 -7.28 8.22 0.30
N ARG A 25 -6.68 7.25 0.97
CA ARG A 25 -5.35 7.46 1.56
C ARG A 25 -4.31 7.34 0.42
N TRP A 26 -4.39 6.36 -0.47
CA TRP A 26 -3.42 6.18 -1.56
C TRP A 26 -3.41 7.38 -2.49
N ASP A 27 -4.59 7.89 -2.84
CA ASP A 27 -4.75 9.08 -3.67
C ASP A 27 -4.07 10.30 -3.03
N ARG A 28 -4.17 10.47 -1.70
CA ARG A 28 -3.45 11.53 -0.97
C ARG A 28 -1.94 11.34 -0.96
N PHE A 29 -1.47 10.09 -0.95
CA PHE A 29 -0.05 9.79 -1.01
C PHE A 29 0.53 10.14 -2.39
N VAL A 30 -0.07 9.61 -3.46
CA VAL A 30 0.41 9.88 -4.83
C VAL A 30 0.19 11.33 -5.26
N ALA A 31 -0.78 12.05 -4.67
CA ALA A 31 -0.98 13.48 -4.90
C ALA A 31 0.20 14.36 -4.42
N GLN A 32 1.14 13.81 -3.63
CA GLN A 32 2.36 14.52 -3.22
C GLN A 32 3.48 14.46 -4.25
N LEU A 33 3.38 13.57 -5.26
CA LEU A 33 4.35 13.45 -6.34
C LEU A 33 4.44 14.75 -7.14
N GLN A 34 5.65 15.16 -7.42
CA GLN A 34 6.00 16.25 -8.33
C GLN A 34 6.92 15.75 -9.44
N GLU A 35 7.07 16.55 -10.49
CA GLU A 35 8.02 16.23 -11.56
C GLU A 35 9.45 16.19 -10.99
N GLY A 36 10.18 15.12 -11.30
CA GLY A 36 11.52 14.89 -10.77
C GLY A 36 11.58 14.05 -9.49
N ASP A 37 10.44 13.77 -8.84
CA ASP A 37 10.42 12.86 -7.70
C ASP A 37 10.69 11.42 -8.10
N GLU A 38 11.35 10.69 -7.20
CA GLU A 38 11.51 9.25 -7.30
C GLU A 38 10.45 8.52 -6.46
N PHE A 39 10.01 7.38 -6.95
CA PHE A 39 9.02 6.55 -6.30
C PHE A 39 9.57 5.14 -6.07
N TRP A 40 9.71 4.75 -4.81
CA TRP A 40 10.38 3.51 -4.42
C TRP A 40 9.49 2.62 -3.56
N ALA A 41 9.57 1.31 -3.78
CA ALA A 41 9.11 0.33 -2.80
C ALA A 41 10.28 0.02 -1.84
N TYR A 42 9.99 -0.13 -0.54
CA TYR A 42 10.98 -0.46 0.48
C TYR A 42 10.46 -1.50 1.45
N SER A 43 11.39 -2.18 2.11
CA SER A 43 11.13 -3.10 3.23
C SER A 43 12.31 -3.06 4.17
N SER A 44 12.05 -3.05 5.48
CA SER A 44 13.10 -3.14 6.48
C SER A 44 13.88 -4.45 6.35
N PRO A 45 15.17 -4.46 6.73
CA PRO A 45 15.94 -5.68 6.87
C PRO A 45 15.25 -6.73 7.74
N ALA A 46 15.53 -8.01 7.49
CA ALA A 46 14.94 -9.12 8.23
C ALA A 46 15.15 -9.04 9.76
N GLU A 47 16.26 -8.44 10.20
CA GLU A 47 16.56 -8.22 11.62
C GLU A 47 15.54 -7.30 12.30
N ASP A 48 15.09 -6.23 11.64
CA ASP A 48 14.10 -5.31 12.21
C ASP A 48 12.75 -6.01 12.38
N TRP A 49 12.37 -6.85 11.41
CA TRP A 49 11.16 -7.68 11.50
C TRP A 49 11.24 -8.65 12.70
N GLN A 50 12.39 -9.27 12.93
CA GLN A 50 12.60 -10.19 14.06
C GLN A 50 12.49 -9.49 15.42
N HIS A 51 12.88 -8.22 15.49
CA HIS A 51 12.81 -7.41 16.70
C HIS A 51 11.51 -6.62 16.85
N LEU A 52 10.47 -6.91 16.05
CA LEU A 52 9.16 -6.24 16.08
C LEU A 52 9.23 -4.73 15.77
N HIS A 53 10.15 -4.35 14.88
CA HIS A 53 10.36 -2.98 14.41
C HIS A 53 10.41 -2.86 12.88
N GLY A 54 10.04 -3.92 12.16
CA GLY A 54 10.05 -3.94 10.69
C GLY A 54 8.83 -3.27 10.09
N GLU A 55 9.02 -2.58 8.96
CA GLU A 55 7.95 -2.02 8.13
C GLU A 55 8.29 -2.16 6.64
N GLU A 56 7.26 -2.19 5.80
CA GLU A 56 7.41 -2.08 4.35
C GLU A 56 6.35 -1.17 3.76
N GLY A 57 6.65 -0.66 2.56
CA GLY A 57 5.74 0.24 1.88
C GLY A 57 6.35 0.96 0.70
N TYR A 58 5.83 2.15 0.44
CA TYR A 58 6.29 3.02 -0.63
C TYR A 58 6.81 4.34 -0.09
N ALA A 59 7.82 4.91 -0.75
CA ALA A 59 8.41 6.20 -0.41
C ALA A 59 8.49 7.10 -1.65
N ILE A 60 8.21 8.39 -1.44
CA ILE A 60 8.48 9.46 -2.42
C ILE A 60 9.75 10.16 -1.99
N LEU A 61 10.74 10.22 -2.88
CA LEU A 61 12.00 10.92 -2.65
C LEU A 61 12.09 12.14 -3.57
N ARG A 62 12.65 13.24 -3.06
CA ARG A 62 12.97 14.44 -3.84
C ARG A 62 14.36 14.89 -3.46
N ASP A 63 15.23 15.07 -4.45
CA ASP A 63 16.62 15.46 -4.26
C ASP A 63 17.37 14.55 -3.25
N GLY A 64 17.05 13.25 -3.25
CA GLY A 64 17.63 12.24 -2.35
C GLY A 64 17.00 12.14 -0.96
N GLU A 65 16.06 13.01 -0.62
CA GLU A 65 15.41 13.05 0.70
C GLU A 65 14.03 12.40 0.67
N VAL A 66 13.64 11.69 1.74
CA VAL A 66 12.30 11.08 1.86
C VAL A 66 11.28 12.14 2.25
N ILE A 67 10.32 12.41 1.37
CA ILE A 67 9.29 13.45 1.59
C ILE A 67 8.00 12.84 2.14
N ALA A 68 7.66 11.62 1.73
CA ALA A 68 6.48 10.92 2.21
C ALA A 68 6.68 9.41 2.21
N LYS A 69 6.01 8.72 3.14
CA LYS A 69 5.96 7.26 3.22
C LYS A 69 4.53 6.76 3.32
N TRP A 70 4.26 5.65 2.66
CA TRP A 70 3.04 4.87 2.78
C TRP A 70 3.40 3.49 3.29
N VAL A 71 3.08 3.18 4.54
CA VAL A 71 3.32 1.86 5.12
C VAL A 71 2.19 0.91 4.73
N THR A 72 2.54 -0.25 4.16
CA THR A 72 1.58 -1.32 3.80
C THR A 72 1.55 -2.44 4.83
N LEU A 73 2.64 -2.64 5.54
CA LEU A 73 2.78 -3.63 6.59
C LEU A 73 3.80 -3.12 7.61
N GLU A 74 3.49 -3.31 8.89
CA GLU A 74 4.34 -2.99 10.04
C GLU A 74 4.13 -4.08 11.10
N ASN A 75 5.14 -4.30 11.92
CA ASN A 75 5.06 -5.21 13.08
C ASN A 75 4.60 -4.51 14.35
#